data_AF-A0AAJ0E952-F1
#
_entry.id   AF-A0AAJ0E952-F1
#
_cell.length_a   1.000
_cell.length_b   1.000
_cell.length_c   1.000
_cell.angle_alpha   90.00
_cell.angle_beta   90.00
_cell.angle_gamma   90.00
#
_symmetry.space_group_name_H-M   'P 1'
#
loop_
_entity.id
_entity.type
_entity.pdbx_description
1 polymer ?
#
loop_
_entity_poly.entity_id
_entity_poly.type
_entity_poly.pdbx_seq_one_letter_code
_entity_poly.pdbx_strand_id
1 'polypeptide(L)'
;MSQNGNTGKDGRKRVLVVGAGAAGMSTAYHLSNHADKFDVTLVDSVDYCGGQAFSMPINKERHGASWFNQGVQGGSYIFHHTLTMFARQGYHADPVKLQVSFGKDDKFWTNVFPTEFIEKHQAEVRRLASMLKIMRWFEVFFALLPLKIVFKLFRFSDEFTNVVGLPMTALFLGTGNATPEVPAIMLERLCTSPTYGMWYPADPNSVASNQPPMVVFPNFTDFYTTWKNDLESRGVTVRLSTELTEVVHRNKRGVLVKTKPRTPVEDGHNPVGGDPDAIESEEHYDEIVMCVLADTAKKILGKTSSWRERKVLGSATFSDDVTITHNDADYMKKYYENFYDEKKAVKTLGKKGEVDESSRLAFAKDNFRPMYYIRMYDDDLSKLEMCFDTTNYQSQFPDKVPFEQHVFQTIYLNKDRDRKHWTDSEIDKSKIIRADWWHQLCHTWKHYTFVVPWMMFLQAKKRVRFAGSWTLVNAHEVAIMSGIAAAVDMGADYPEDLEHDKFALLCFRLYYLLAYGKWYRRKFKDSKSQKAKDGASWASGLYGSVYKGPGVAEQERSVWREEVKAGRSTENLADGNNGRSQP
;
A
#
# COMPACT_ATOMS: atom_id res chain seq x y z
N MET A 1 -16.65 12.39 43.27
CA MET A 1 -15.32 11.87 42.88
C MET A 1 -15.32 10.37 43.12
N SER A 2 -15.60 9.56 42.11
CA SER A 2 -15.54 8.10 42.18
C SER A 2 -14.33 7.62 41.41
N GLN A 3 -13.33 7.05 42.11
CA GLN A 3 -12.21 6.38 41.50
C GLN A 3 -12.74 5.22 40.63
N ASN A 4 -12.54 5.31 39.31
CA ASN A 4 -12.80 4.20 38.39
C ASN A 4 -11.71 3.15 38.61
N GLY A 5 -11.97 2.18 39.49
CA GLY A 5 -11.04 1.12 39.85
C GLY A 5 -10.80 0.10 38.74
N ASN A 6 -10.01 0.46 37.73
CA ASN A 6 -9.33 -0.51 36.87
C ASN A 6 -8.05 -0.01 36.18
N THR A 7 -7.55 1.17 36.54
CA THR A 7 -6.15 1.51 36.24
C THR A 7 -5.23 0.43 36.81
N GLY A 8 -4.13 0.10 36.12
CA GLY A 8 -3.11 -0.82 36.61
C GLY A 8 -2.70 -0.49 38.04
N LYS A 9 -2.06 -1.42 38.75
CA LYS A 9 -1.63 -1.21 40.16
C LYS A 9 -0.78 0.06 40.34
N ASP A 10 -0.19 0.58 39.26
CA ASP A 10 0.63 1.79 39.15
C ASP A 10 -0.13 3.03 38.64
N GLY A 11 -1.45 2.96 38.41
CA GLY A 11 -2.28 4.06 37.91
C GLY A 11 -2.32 4.20 36.38
N ARG A 12 -1.53 3.42 35.62
CA ARG A 12 -1.50 3.49 34.16
C ARG A 12 -2.70 2.79 33.53
N LYS A 13 -3.12 3.26 32.36
CA LYS A 13 -4.17 2.64 31.56
C LYS A 13 -3.60 1.45 30.80
N ARG A 14 -4.16 0.26 31.00
CA ARG A 14 -3.72 -0.96 30.31
C ARG A 14 -4.35 -1.06 28.93
N VAL A 15 -3.55 -1.04 27.88
CA VAL A 15 -4.01 -1.03 26.48
C VAL A 15 -3.53 -2.26 25.76
N LEU A 16 -4.46 -3.03 25.19
CA LEU A 16 -4.16 -4.11 24.27
C LEU A 16 -4.20 -3.60 22.82
N VAL A 17 -3.13 -3.77 22.07
CA VAL A 17 -3.05 -3.52 20.64
C VAL A 17 -2.97 -4.87 19.93
N VAL A 18 -3.87 -5.12 18.97
CA VAL A 18 -4.02 -6.42 18.31
C VAL A 18 -3.65 -6.31 16.85
N GLY A 19 -2.59 -6.99 16.43
CA GLY A 19 -1.98 -6.91 15.11
C GLY A 19 -0.75 -6.00 15.13
N ALA A 20 0.44 -6.56 14.89
CA ALA A 20 1.74 -5.90 14.81
C ALA A 20 2.10 -5.49 13.36
N GLY A 21 1.10 -5.24 12.51
CA GLY A 21 1.29 -4.50 11.26
C GLY A 21 1.50 -2.99 11.48
N ALA A 22 1.71 -2.23 10.41
CA ALA A 22 1.97 -0.79 10.43
C ALA A 22 1.09 0.01 11.41
N ALA A 23 -0.22 -0.25 11.42
CA ALA A 23 -1.16 0.44 12.31
C ALA A 23 -0.93 0.15 13.80
N GLY A 24 -0.70 -1.12 14.17
CA GLY A 24 -0.46 -1.50 15.56
C GLY A 24 0.91 -1.09 16.07
N MET A 25 1.94 -1.22 15.24
CA MET A 25 3.27 -0.69 15.54
C MET A 25 3.21 0.82 15.80
N SER A 26 2.48 1.55 14.96
CA SER A 26 2.25 2.99 15.14
C SER A 26 1.47 3.30 16.41
N THR A 27 0.35 2.62 16.69
CA THR A 27 -0.40 2.82 17.93
C THR A 27 0.47 2.60 19.17
N ALA A 28 1.19 1.48 19.23
CA ALA A 28 2.06 1.14 20.35
C ALA A 28 3.16 2.19 20.54
N TYR A 29 3.81 2.61 19.44
CA TYR A 29 4.85 3.63 19.47
C TYR A 29 4.35 4.95 20.06
N HIS A 30 3.20 5.44 19.58
CA HIS A 30 2.69 6.72 20.05
C HIS A 30 2.16 6.69 21.49
N LEU A 31 1.65 5.55 21.96
CA LEU A 31 1.31 5.38 23.38
C LEU A 31 2.57 5.28 24.26
N SER A 32 3.62 4.62 23.79
CA SER A 32 4.87 4.42 24.54
C SER A 32 5.62 5.72 24.83
N ASN A 33 5.38 6.79 24.06
CA ASN A 33 5.89 8.14 24.35
C ASN A 33 5.27 8.76 25.62
N HIS A 34 4.29 8.10 26.22
CA HIS A 34 3.63 8.48 27.47
C HIS A 34 3.59 7.28 28.43
N ALA A 35 4.75 6.69 28.71
CA ALA A 35 4.91 5.54 29.60
C ALA A 35 4.39 5.79 31.03
N ASP A 36 4.23 7.05 31.44
CA ASP A 36 3.58 7.48 32.68
C ASP A 36 2.05 7.30 32.68
N LYS A 37 1.43 7.16 31.50
CA LYS A 37 -0.02 7.08 31.32
C LYS A 37 -0.50 5.71 30.84
N PHE A 38 0.33 4.98 30.10
CA PHE A 38 -0.06 3.76 29.42
C PHE A 38 0.85 2.59 29.77
N ASP A 39 0.21 1.43 29.95
CA ASP A 39 0.84 0.11 29.98
C ASP A 39 0.37 -0.62 28.72
N VAL A 40 1.27 -0.87 27.77
CA VAL A 40 0.92 -1.29 26.41
C VAL A 40 1.35 -2.73 26.20
N THR A 41 0.40 -3.57 25.77
CA THR A 41 0.68 -4.90 25.24
C THR A 41 0.33 -4.93 23.75
N LEU A 42 1.28 -5.27 22.91
CA LEU A 42 1.09 -5.51 21.48
C LEU A 42 1.13 -7.02 21.22
N VAL A 43 0.11 -7.56 20.57
CA VAL A 43 0.06 -8.99 20.20
C VAL A 43 -0.12 -9.16 18.70
N ASP A 44 0.44 -10.23 18.15
CA ASP A 44 0.15 -10.69 16.79
C ASP A 44 0.09 -12.22 16.74
N SER A 45 -0.78 -12.76 15.90
CA SER A 45 -0.90 -14.19 15.63
C SER A 45 0.29 -14.78 14.86
N VAL A 46 1.02 -13.97 14.08
CA VAL A 46 2.24 -14.39 13.38
C VAL A 46 3.50 -14.10 14.19
N ASP A 47 4.63 -14.68 13.80
CA ASP A 47 5.90 -14.58 14.55
C ASP A 47 6.80 -13.42 14.10
N TYR A 48 6.25 -12.43 13.39
CA TYR A 48 6.98 -11.25 12.93
C TYR A 48 6.12 -9.98 12.99
N CYS A 49 6.77 -8.81 12.93
CA CYS A 49 6.12 -7.51 12.82
C CYS A 49 6.08 -7.04 11.36
N GLY A 50 5.04 -6.29 10.99
CA GLY A 50 4.88 -5.69 9.66
C GLY A 50 3.63 -6.14 8.91
N GLY A 51 3.09 -7.31 9.25
CA GLY A 51 1.88 -7.85 8.62
C GLY A 51 2.12 -8.09 7.12
N GLN A 52 1.42 -7.34 6.26
CA GLN A 52 1.57 -7.47 4.80
C GLN A 52 2.84 -6.79 4.22
N ALA A 53 3.71 -6.24 5.08
CA ALA A 53 4.95 -5.59 4.69
C ALA A 53 6.15 -6.31 5.34
N PHE A 54 6.85 -7.12 4.56
CA PHE A 54 8.01 -7.90 5.01
C PHE A 54 9.01 -8.12 3.88
N SER A 55 10.22 -8.55 4.23
CA SER A 55 11.28 -8.91 3.27
C SER A 55 11.60 -10.39 3.35
N MET A 56 11.99 -10.97 2.21
CA MET A 56 12.44 -12.36 2.12
C MET A 56 13.87 -12.44 1.55
N PRO A 57 14.70 -13.38 2.03
CA PRO A 57 16.04 -13.59 1.49
C PRO A 57 16.00 -14.22 0.09
N ILE A 58 16.99 -13.88 -0.73
CA ILE A 58 17.25 -14.45 -2.07
C ILE A 58 18.74 -14.64 -2.30
N ASN A 59 19.08 -15.40 -3.34
CA ASN A 59 20.47 -15.64 -3.71
C ASN A 59 21.10 -14.37 -4.31
N LYS A 60 21.97 -13.73 -3.53
CA LYS A 60 22.64 -12.47 -3.88
C LYS A 60 23.50 -12.58 -5.13
N GLU A 61 24.26 -13.65 -5.27
CA GLU A 61 25.20 -13.87 -6.37
C GLU A 61 24.47 -14.05 -7.70
N ARG A 62 23.26 -14.61 -7.65
CA ARG A 62 22.40 -14.80 -8.82
C ARG A 62 21.61 -13.55 -9.18
N HIS A 63 21.09 -12.82 -8.20
CA HIS A 63 20.10 -11.75 -8.43
C HIS A 63 20.64 -10.33 -8.19
N GLY A 64 21.84 -10.22 -7.62
CA GLY A 64 22.51 -8.96 -7.30
C GLY A 64 22.12 -8.36 -5.94
N ALA A 65 21.09 -8.89 -5.28
CA ALA A 65 20.67 -8.50 -3.93
C ALA A 65 20.31 -9.73 -3.10
N SER A 66 20.53 -9.66 -1.79
CA SER A 66 20.25 -10.74 -0.83
C SER A 66 18.81 -10.76 -0.31
N TRP A 67 17.98 -9.77 -0.67
CA TRP A 67 16.61 -9.67 -0.18
C TRP A 67 15.69 -8.93 -1.17
N PHE A 68 14.38 -9.13 -1.01
CA PHE A 68 13.34 -8.34 -1.66
C PHE A 68 12.14 -8.14 -0.73
N ASN A 69 11.43 -7.02 -0.89
CA ASN A 69 10.18 -6.75 -0.19
C ASN A 69 9.00 -7.48 -0.85
N GLN A 70 8.15 -8.09 -0.03
CA GLN A 70 6.94 -8.81 -0.40
C GLN A 70 5.71 -8.06 0.12
N GLY A 71 4.66 -7.97 -0.72
CA GLY A 71 3.45 -7.19 -0.43
C GLY A 71 3.68 -5.69 -0.67
N VAL A 72 3.87 -4.92 0.41
CA VAL A 72 4.15 -3.47 0.30
C VAL A 72 5.58 -3.25 -0.18
N GLN A 73 5.79 -2.33 -1.13
CA GLN A 73 7.11 -2.11 -1.74
C GLN A 73 7.49 -0.62 -1.86
N GLY A 74 6.52 0.28 -1.97
CA GLY A 74 6.77 1.70 -2.12
C GLY A 74 5.50 2.53 -1.98
N GLY A 75 5.63 3.83 -2.24
CA GLY A 75 4.56 4.80 -2.10
C GLY A 75 4.85 6.13 -2.76
N SER A 76 4.04 7.12 -2.45
CA SER A 76 4.19 8.49 -2.95
C SER A 76 4.84 9.38 -1.89
N TYR A 77 5.42 10.49 -2.33
CA TYR A 77 5.94 11.55 -1.47
C TYR A 77 4.90 12.17 -0.52
N ILE A 78 3.61 11.90 -0.72
CA ILE A 78 2.54 12.31 0.20
C ILE A 78 2.54 11.50 1.52
N PHE A 79 3.38 10.46 1.65
CA PHE A 79 3.41 9.55 2.80
C PHE A 79 4.24 10.10 3.97
N HIS A 80 3.95 11.33 4.39
CA HIS A 80 4.76 12.06 5.37
C HIS A 80 4.88 11.31 6.71
N HIS A 81 3.82 10.62 7.17
CA HIS A 81 3.84 9.88 8.43
C HIS A 81 4.70 8.62 8.32
N THR A 82 4.57 7.87 7.23
CA THR A 82 5.36 6.67 6.95
C THR A 82 6.84 7.01 6.84
N LEU A 83 7.18 8.00 6.02
CA LEU A 83 8.56 8.38 5.76
C LEU A 83 9.24 8.93 7.02
N THR A 84 8.53 9.73 7.81
CA THR A 84 9.02 10.16 9.13
C THR A 84 9.22 8.98 10.07
N MET A 85 8.41 7.93 9.98
CA MET A 85 8.58 6.73 10.79
C MET A 85 9.81 5.92 10.37
N PHE A 86 10.12 5.82 9.07
CA PHE A 86 11.40 5.25 8.62
C PHE A 86 12.58 5.99 9.24
N ALA A 87 12.59 7.33 9.15
CA ALA A 87 13.67 8.14 9.70
C ALA A 87 13.86 7.92 11.21
N ARG A 88 12.77 7.82 11.97
CA ARG A 88 12.79 7.56 13.42
C ARG A 88 13.42 6.22 13.79
N GLN A 89 13.39 5.25 12.88
CA GLN A 89 14.01 3.94 13.06
C GLN A 89 15.37 3.83 12.37
N GLY A 90 15.89 4.91 11.77
CA GLY A 90 17.19 4.93 11.10
C GLY A 90 17.18 4.43 9.65
N TYR A 91 16.04 4.47 8.98
CA TYR A 91 15.88 4.06 7.58
C TYR A 91 15.36 5.21 6.71
N HIS A 92 15.52 5.07 5.40
CA HIS A 92 14.96 5.97 4.41
C HIS A 92 14.37 5.20 3.23
N ALA A 93 13.51 5.88 2.47
CA ALA A 93 13.02 5.42 1.18
C ALA A 93 13.84 6.05 0.04
N ASP A 94 14.00 5.35 -1.08
CA ASP A 94 14.72 5.86 -2.25
C ASP A 94 13.76 6.37 -3.32
N PRO A 95 14.09 7.46 -4.04
CA PRO A 95 13.31 7.92 -5.18
C PRO A 95 13.30 6.89 -6.31
N VAL A 96 12.19 6.86 -7.07
CA VAL A 96 12.08 6.11 -8.33
C VAL A 96 11.06 6.78 -9.26
N LYS A 97 11.30 6.68 -10.57
CA LYS A 97 10.35 7.12 -11.60
C LYS A 97 9.64 5.92 -12.22
N LEU A 98 8.33 5.84 -12.00
CA LEU A 98 7.56 4.66 -12.35
C LEU A 98 7.39 4.49 -13.86
N GLN A 99 7.81 3.33 -14.37
CA GLN A 99 7.55 2.86 -15.73
C GLN A 99 6.63 1.63 -15.68
N VAL A 100 5.62 1.60 -16.55
CA VAL A 100 4.59 0.55 -16.55
C VAL A 100 4.35 0.03 -17.96
N SER A 101 4.19 -1.29 -18.07
CA SER A 101 3.76 -1.99 -19.29
C SER A 101 2.32 -2.49 -19.12
N PHE A 102 1.44 -2.16 -20.06
CA PHE A 102 0.06 -2.62 -20.07
C PHE A 102 -0.22 -3.43 -21.34
N GLY A 103 -0.99 -4.50 -21.18
CA GLY A 103 -1.32 -5.39 -22.29
C GLY A 103 -0.12 -6.15 -22.84
N LYS A 104 -0.37 -6.86 -23.94
CA LYS A 104 0.61 -7.67 -24.68
C LYS A 104 0.27 -7.57 -26.17
N ASP A 105 1.28 -7.72 -27.02
CA ASP A 105 1.15 -7.77 -28.48
C ASP A 105 0.40 -6.56 -29.05
N ASP A 106 -0.69 -6.79 -29.77
CA ASP A 106 -1.52 -5.75 -30.41
C ASP A 106 -2.25 -4.84 -29.41
N LYS A 107 -2.29 -5.23 -28.13
CA LYS A 107 -2.92 -4.48 -27.02
C LYS A 107 -1.91 -3.73 -26.15
N PHE A 108 -0.64 -3.77 -26.52
CA PHE A 108 0.43 -3.18 -25.72
C PHE A 108 0.37 -1.65 -25.70
N TRP A 109 0.47 -1.08 -24.50
CA TRP A 109 0.74 0.34 -24.30
C TRP A 109 1.55 0.59 -23.03
N THR A 110 2.18 1.75 -22.95
CA THR A 110 3.01 2.15 -21.81
C THR A 110 2.93 3.67 -21.58
N ASN A 111 3.27 4.12 -20.38
CA ASN A 111 3.45 5.53 -20.08
C ASN A 111 4.76 6.11 -20.65
N VAL A 112 5.72 5.26 -21.05
CA VAL A 112 7.07 5.70 -21.44
C VAL A 112 7.11 6.26 -22.86
N PHE A 113 6.48 5.57 -23.82
CA PHE A 113 6.48 5.94 -25.24
C PHE A 113 5.12 5.62 -25.91
N PRO A 114 4.77 6.30 -27.01
CA PRO A 114 3.52 6.06 -27.71
C PRO A 114 3.53 4.72 -28.48
N THR A 115 2.38 4.02 -28.48
CA THR A 115 2.22 2.72 -29.15
C THR A 115 1.11 2.73 -30.18
N GLU A 116 1.13 1.77 -31.11
CA GLU A 116 0.08 1.56 -32.11
C GLU A 116 -1.31 1.43 -31.48
N PHE A 117 -1.41 0.81 -30.29
CA PHE A 117 -2.67 0.69 -29.57
C PHE A 117 -3.25 2.05 -29.15
N ILE A 118 -2.40 2.94 -28.61
CA ILE A 118 -2.84 4.29 -28.23
C ILE A 118 -3.17 5.14 -29.46
N GLU A 119 -2.48 4.93 -30.58
CA GLU A 119 -2.81 5.56 -31.86
C GLU A 119 -4.20 5.11 -32.37
N LYS A 120 -4.46 3.81 -32.37
CA LYS A 120 -5.76 3.21 -32.74
C LYS A 120 -6.92 3.83 -31.93
N HIS A 121 -6.71 4.10 -30.65
CA HIS A 121 -7.74 4.63 -29.74
C HIS A 121 -7.72 6.16 -29.53
N GLN A 122 -7.08 6.96 -30.39
CA GLN A 122 -6.97 8.43 -30.23
C GLN A 122 -8.29 9.19 -30.04
N ALA A 123 -9.40 8.70 -30.61
CA ALA A 123 -10.72 9.28 -30.37
C ALA A 123 -11.18 9.09 -28.91
N GLU A 124 -10.89 7.92 -28.34
CA GLU A 124 -11.25 7.58 -26.96
C GLU A 124 -10.33 8.26 -25.96
N VAL A 125 -9.02 8.39 -26.24
CA VAL A 125 -8.07 9.16 -25.43
C VAL A 125 -8.56 10.60 -25.20
N ARG A 126 -8.93 11.29 -26.28
CA ARG A 126 -9.47 12.67 -26.18
C ARG A 126 -10.78 12.71 -25.41
N ARG A 127 -11.65 11.72 -25.62
CA ARG A 127 -12.91 11.60 -24.88
C ARG A 127 -12.67 11.33 -23.39
N LEU A 128 -11.63 10.59 -23.01
CA LEU A 128 -11.24 10.38 -21.62
C LEU A 128 -10.87 11.71 -20.96
N ALA A 129 -10.04 12.53 -21.62
CA ALA A 129 -9.71 13.87 -21.13
C ALA A 129 -10.96 14.76 -20.96
N SER A 130 -11.93 14.68 -21.89
CA SER A 130 -13.22 15.38 -21.76
C SER A 130 -14.08 14.83 -20.62
N MET A 131 -14.15 13.50 -20.46
CA MET A 131 -14.88 12.83 -19.39
C MET A 131 -14.36 13.27 -18.02
N LEU A 132 -13.04 13.29 -17.82
CA LEU A 132 -12.40 13.73 -16.58
C LEU A 132 -12.77 15.17 -16.22
N LYS A 133 -12.78 16.08 -17.21
CA LYS A 133 -13.22 17.48 -17.00
C LYS A 133 -14.69 17.57 -16.57
N ILE A 134 -15.57 16.80 -17.23
CA ILE A 134 -17.01 16.76 -16.90
C ILE A 134 -17.21 16.20 -15.50
N MET A 135 -16.55 15.09 -15.17
CA MET A 135 -16.62 14.48 -13.84
C MET A 135 -16.17 15.45 -12.75
N ARG A 136 -15.10 16.21 -12.99
CA ARG A 136 -14.63 17.24 -12.05
C ARG A 136 -15.66 18.36 -11.84
N TRP A 137 -16.35 18.80 -12.89
CA TRP A 137 -17.39 19.85 -12.80
C TRP A 137 -18.67 19.37 -12.12
N PHE A 138 -19.02 18.10 -12.33
CA PHE A 138 -20.27 17.49 -11.85
C PHE A 138 -20.00 16.42 -10.79
N GLU A 139 -18.98 16.63 -9.95
CA GLU A 139 -18.41 15.62 -9.04
C GLU A 139 -19.46 14.89 -8.20
N VAL A 140 -20.43 15.62 -7.64
CA VAL A 140 -21.48 15.05 -6.78
C VAL A 140 -22.27 13.93 -7.46
N PHE A 141 -22.45 13.98 -8.78
CA PHE A 141 -23.19 12.96 -9.53
C PHE A 141 -22.37 11.74 -9.87
N PHE A 142 -21.06 11.91 -10.07
CA PHE A 142 -20.17 10.84 -10.54
C PHE A 142 -19.39 10.17 -9.42
N ALA A 143 -19.22 10.84 -8.26
CA ALA A 143 -18.19 10.48 -7.31
C ALA A 143 -18.24 9.03 -6.85
N LEU A 144 -19.44 8.53 -6.51
CA LEU A 144 -19.65 7.17 -6.01
C LEU A 144 -20.13 6.18 -7.08
N LEU A 145 -20.31 6.61 -8.33
CA LEU A 145 -20.73 5.70 -9.39
C LEU A 145 -19.60 4.70 -9.70
N PRO A 146 -19.91 3.40 -9.86
CA PRO A 146 -18.95 2.41 -10.32
C PRO A 146 -18.31 2.81 -11.65
N LEU A 147 -16.99 2.64 -11.74
CA LEU A 147 -16.19 3.06 -12.88
C LEU A 147 -16.69 2.47 -14.20
N LYS A 148 -17.04 1.17 -14.21
CA LYS A 148 -17.59 0.50 -15.41
C LYS A 148 -18.88 1.15 -15.92
N ILE A 149 -19.73 1.65 -15.03
CA ILE A 149 -20.96 2.35 -15.41
C ILE A 149 -20.62 3.69 -16.05
N VAL A 150 -19.66 4.44 -15.49
CA VAL A 150 -19.26 5.74 -16.05
C VAL A 150 -18.65 5.58 -17.44
N PHE A 151 -17.77 4.60 -17.66
CA PHE A 151 -17.23 4.33 -19.01
C PHE A 151 -18.34 3.99 -20.02
N LYS A 152 -19.34 3.21 -19.61
CA LYS A 152 -20.50 2.91 -20.45
C LYS A 152 -21.33 4.16 -20.77
N LEU A 153 -21.58 5.04 -19.79
CA LEU A 153 -22.32 6.30 -19.97
C LEU A 153 -21.63 7.22 -20.99
N PHE A 154 -20.31 7.27 -21.00
CA PHE A 154 -19.51 8.05 -21.96
C PHE A 154 -19.21 7.28 -23.27
N ARG A 155 -19.82 6.11 -23.46
CA ARG A 155 -19.77 5.30 -24.69
C ARG A 155 -18.37 4.82 -25.09
N PHE A 156 -17.52 4.53 -24.12
CA PHE A 156 -16.22 3.88 -24.37
C PHE A 156 -16.41 2.48 -24.93
N SER A 157 -15.48 2.04 -25.79
CA SER A 157 -15.43 0.67 -26.27
C SER A 157 -15.08 -0.28 -25.12
N ASP A 158 -15.50 -1.53 -25.23
CA ASP A 158 -15.12 -2.55 -24.25
C ASP A 158 -13.61 -2.79 -24.26
N GLU A 159 -12.97 -2.73 -25.43
CA GLU A 159 -11.52 -2.83 -25.58
C GLU A 159 -10.80 -1.71 -24.80
N PHE A 160 -11.11 -0.44 -25.06
CA PHE A 160 -10.48 0.67 -24.36
C PHE A 160 -10.76 0.67 -22.85
N THR A 161 -12.00 0.34 -22.47
CA THR A 161 -12.38 0.27 -21.04
C THR A 161 -11.55 -0.75 -20.30
N ASN A 162 -11.41 -1.96 -20.85
CA ASN A 162 -10.75 -3.07 -20.16
C ASN A 162 -9.22 -3.09 -20.31
N VAL A 163 -8.68 -2.54 -21.42
CA VAL A 163 -7.22 -2.50 -21.69
C VAL A 163 -6.56 -1.24 -21.12
N VAL A 164 -7.30 -0.13 -20.99
CA VAL A 164 -6.74 1.18 -20.58
C VAL A 164 -7.43 1.71 -19.33
N GLY A 165 -8.74 1.97 -19.41
CA GLY A 165 -9.47 2.71 -18.37
C GLY A 165 -9.44 2.06 -16.99
N LEU A 166 -9.79 0.77 -16.92
CA LEU A 166 -9.77 0.02 -15.67
C LEU A 166 -8.33 -0.27 -15.20
N PRO A 167 -7.40 -0.80 -16.02
CA PRO A 167 -6.03 -1.05 -15.59
C PRO A 167 -5.29 0.15 -15.01
N MET A 168 -5.48 1.35 -15.57
CA MET A 168 -4.89 2.60 -15.05
C MET A 168 -5.29 2.89 -13.60
N THR A 169 -6.50 2.48 -13.20
CA THR A 169 -7.03 2.64 -11.84
C THR A 169 -6.61 1.48 -10.95
N ALA A 170 -6.57 0.27 -11.50
CA ALA A 170 -6.22 -0.97 -10.78
C ALA A 170 -4.83 -0.88 -10.14
N LEU A 171 -3.87 -0.34 -10.90
CA LEU A 171 -2.45 -0.26 -10.54
C LEU A 171 -2.21 0.38 -9.15
N PHE A 172 -2.76 1.57 -8.91
CA PHE A 172 -2.42 2.37 -7.71
C PHE A 172 -3.31 2.08 -6.50
N LEU A 173 -4.48 1.50 -6.72
CA LEU A 173 -5.38 1.15 -5.62
C LEU A 173 -5.23 -0.33 -5.21
N GLY A 174 -4.43 -1.12 -5.93
CA GLY A 174 -4.31 -2.56 -5.71
C GLY A 174 -5.66 -3.27 -5.77
N THR A 175 -6.58 -2.77 -6.61
CA THR A 175 -7.98 -3.23 -6.64
C THR A 175 -8.18 -4.42 -7.57
N GLY A 176 -7.22 -4.69 -8.45
CA GLY A 176 -7.23 -5.86 -9.32
C GLY A 176 -8.56 -6.03 -10.07
N ASN A 177 -9.13 -7.23 -10.02
CA ASN A 177 -10.40 -7.54 -10.68
C ASN A 177 -11.65 -6.98 -9.94
N ALA A 178 -11.49 -6.18 -8.89
CA ALA A 178 -12.57 -5.41 -8.27
C ALA A 178 -12.68 -3.97 -8.84
N THR A 179 -11.73 -3.55 -9.68
CA THR A 179 -11.68 -2.21 -10.29
C THR A 179 -12.98 -1.75 -10.98
N PRO A 180 -13.76 -2.61 -11.67
CA PRO A 180 -15.04 -2.22 -12.24
C PRO A 180 -16.02 -1.55 -11.25
N GLU A 181 -15.94 -1.93 -9.97
CA GLU A 181 -16.82 -1.48 -8.88
C GLU A 181 -16.22 -0.33 -8.06
N VAL A 182 -15.01 0.14 -8.41
CA VAL A 182 -14.36 1.27 -7.75
C VAL A 182 -15.11 2.56 -8.09
N PRO A 183 -15.30 3.48 -7.13
CA PRO A 183 -15.87 4.80 -7.39
C PRO A 183 -15.11 5.59 -8.45
N ALA A 184 -15.81 6.19 -9.40
CA ALA A 184 -15.20 6.89 -10.51
C ALA A 184 -14.38 8.12 -10.08
N ILE A 185 -14.63 8.68 -8.89
CA ILE A 185 -13.79 9.74 -8.31
C ILE A 185 -12.33 9.31 -8.17
N MET A 186 -12.04 8.02 -8.01
CA MET A 186 -10.66 7.56 -7.83
C MET A 186 -9.84 7.72 -9.11
N LEU A 187 -10.37 7.27 -10.26
CA LEU A 187 -9.73 7.50 -11.56
C LEU A 187 -9.59 9.01 -11.81
N GLU A 188 -10.66 9.77 -11.55
CA GLU A 188 -10.63 11.21 -11.77
C GLU A 188 -9.50 11.86 -10.98
N ARG A 189 -9.37 11.57 -9.69
CA ARG A 189 -8.29 12.15 -8.88
C ARG A 189 -6.91 11.67 -9.27
N LEU A 190 -6.76 10.42 -9.72
CA LEU A 190 -5.48 9.91 -10.24
C LEU A 190 -4.98 10.73 -11.44
N CYS A 191 -5.88 11.26 -12.27
CA CYS A 191 -5.52 12.02 -13.47
C CYS A 191 -5.56 13.55 -13.28
N THR A 192 -6.34 14.08 -12.34
CA THR A 192 -6.57 15.53 -12.20
C THR A 192 -5.96 16.15 -10.95
N SER A 193 -5.54 15.36 -9.96
CA SER A 193 -4.98 15.88 -8.72
C SER A 193 -3.48 16.18 -8.86
N PRO A 194 -3.03 17.44 -8.69
CA PRO A 194 -1.61 17.77 -8.75
C PRO A 194 -0.79 17.33 -7.52
N THR A 195 -1.45 16.80 -6.49
CA THR A 195 -0.78 16.41 -5.23
C THR A 195 -0.58 14.90 -5.11
N TYR A 196 -1.58 14.10 -5.47
CA TYR A 196 -1.54 12.63 -5.38
C TYR A 196 -1.96 11.92 -6.67
N GLY A 197 -2.24 12.68 -7.73
CA GLY A 197 -2.59 12.13 -9.03
C GLY A 197 -1.37 11.56 -9.70
N MET A 198 -1.27 10.24 -9.75
CA MET A 198 -0.13 9.56 -10.36
C MET A 198 -0.10 9.75 -11.88
N TRP A 199 -1.26 9.88 -12.52
CA TRP A 199 -1.38 10.19 -13.95
C TRP A 199 -1.58 11.69 -14.21
N TYR A 200 -1.22 12.54 -13.26
CA TYR A 200 -1.36 13.99 -13.42
C TYR A 200 -0.20 14.59 -14.23
N PRO A 201 -0.47 15.56 -15.13
CA PRO A 201 -1.81 15.96 -15.58
C PRO A 201 -2.37 14.98 -16.62
N ALA A 202 -3.71 14.91 -16.70
CA ALA A 202 -4.38 14.20 -17.79
C ALA A 202 -3.88 14.68 -19.16
N ASP A 203 -3.43 13.74 -19.99
CA ASP A 203 -2.94 13.99 -21.34
C ASP A 203 -4.10 13.80 -22.36
N PRO A 204 -4.35 14.73 -23.29
CA PRO A 204 -5.36 14.56 -24.34
C PRO A 204 -4.86 13.77 -25.56
N ASN A 205 -3.55 13.56 -25.70
CA ASN A 205 -2.92 12.86 -26.83
C ASN A 205 -2.45 11.46 -26.43
N SER A 206 -2.08 11.25 -25.18
CA SER A 206 -1.85 9.94 -24.55
C SER A 206 -2.82 9.72 -23.39
N VAL A 207 -2.89 8.52 -22.82
CA VAL A 207 -3.60 8.29 -21.55
C VAL A 207 -2.71 8.51 -20.33
N ALA A 208 -1.41 8.25 -20.49
CA ALA A 208 -0.35 8.55 -19.54
C ALA A 208 0.93 8.81 -20.35
N SER A 209 1.64 9.89 -20.04
CA SER A 209 2.91 10.27 -20.68
C SER A 209 3.98 10.70 -19.69
N ASN A 210 3.64 10.75 -18.41
CA ASN A 210 4.56 11.03 -17.32
C ASN A 210 5.15 9.72 -16.76
N GLN A 211 6.30 9.83 -16.08
CA GLN A 211 6.86 8.80 -15.21
C GLN A 211 6.65 9.25 -13.77
N PRO A 212 5.57 8.80 -13.09
CA PRO A 212 5.17 9.36 -11.82
C PRO A 212 6.30 9.21 -10.77
N PRO A 213 6.66 10.28 -10.04
CA PRO A 213 7.67 10.20 -8.99
C PRO A 213 7.11 9.41 -7.79
N MET A 214 7.82 8.37 -7.40
CA MET A 214 7.52 7.53 -6.25
C MET A 214 8.74 7.37 -5.36
N VAL A 215 8.53 6.72 -4.23
CA VAL A 215 9.58 6.26 -3.34
C VAL A 215 9.45 4.76 -3.09
N VAL A 216 10.58 4.08 -2.94
CA VAL A 216 10.71 2.66 -2.66
C VAL A 216 11.14 2.47 -1.23
N PHE A 217 10.50 1.55 -0.53
CA PHE A 217 10.69 1.37 0.90
C PHE A 217 11.93 0.53 1.24
N PRO A 218 12.52 0.74 2.43
CA PRO A 218 13.69 -0.01 2.89
C PRO A 218 13.34 -1.50 3.13
N ASN A 219 14.34 -2.28 3.55
CA ASN A 219 14.12 -3.65 4.01
C ASN A 219 13.11 -3.68 5.16
N PHE A 220 11.92 -4.22 4.91
CA PHE A 220 10.84 -4.21 5.90
C PHE A 220 11.10 -5.13 7.09
N THR A 221 11.70 -6.30 6.89
CA THR A 221 12.06 -7.19 8.00
C THR A 221 13.03 -6.51 8.96
N ASP A 222 14.06 -5.83 8.44
CA ASP A 222 15.00 -5.07 9.27
C ASP A 222 14.30 -3.88 9.97
N PHE A 223 13.52 -3.08 9.21
CA PHE A 223 12.81 -1.92 9.74
C PHE A 223 11.84 -2.30 10.88
N TYR A 224 11.00 -3.32 10.68
CA TYR A 224 10.03 -3.74 11.68
C TYR A 224 10.68 -4.45 12.87
N THR A 225 11.80 -5.14 12.67
CA THR A 225 12.60 -5.70 13.77
C THR A 225 13.21 -4.60 14.62
N THR A 226 13.82 -3.59 14.00
CA THR A 226 14.35 -2.40 14.70
C THR A 226 13.25 -1.69 15.47
N TRP A 227 12.09 -1.50 14.84
CA TRP A 227 10.95 -0.84 15.48
C TRP A 227 10.40 -1.66 16.66
N LYS A 228 10.32 -3.00 16.54
CA LYS A 228 9.94 -3.88 17.64
C LYS A 228 10.89 -3.70 18.83
N ASN A 229 12.20 -3.75 18.59
CA ASN A 229 13.21 -3.61 19.65
C ASN A 229 13.13 -2.22 20.31
N ASP A 230 12.88 -1.17 19.53
CA ASP A 230 12.62 0.19 20.05
C ASP A 230 11.37 0.24 20.95
N LEU A 231 10.28 -0.43 20.57
CA LEU A 231 9.09 -0.55 21.42
C LEU A 231 9.37 -1.27 22.74
N GLU A 232 10.06 -2.41 22.69
CA GLU A 232 10.43 -3.19 23.87
C GLU A 232 11.33 -2.37 24.82
N SER A 233 12.28 -1.61 24.26
CA SER A 233 13.15 -0.71 25.04
C SER A 233 12.39 0.40 25.76
N ARG A 234 11.19 0.75 25.29
CA ARG A 234 10.27 1.74 25.90
C ARG A 234 9.29 1.11 26.90
N GLY A 235 9.40 -0.19 27.17
CA GLY A 235 8.56 -0.91 28.11
C GLY A 235 7.24 -1.41 27.52
N VAL A 236 7.08 -1.44 26.20
CA VAL A 236 5.95 -2.13 25.55
C VAL A 236 6.16 -3.63 25.65
N THR A 237 5.14 -4.37 26.07
CA THR A 237 5.17 -5.84 26.02
C THR A 237 4.76 -6.30 24.62
N VAL A 238 5.69 -6.79 23.82
CA VAL A 238 5.40 -7.36 22.49
C VAL A 238 5.31 -8.89 22.60
N ARG A 239 4.18 -9.48 22.19
CA ARG A 239 3.97 -10.93 22.16
C ARG A 239 3.53 -11.36 20.75
N LEU A 240 4.50 -11.84 19.98
CA LEU A 240 4.25 -12.48 18.69
C LEU A 240 3.75 -13.92 18.92
N SER A 241 3.27 -14.57 17.87
CA SER A 241 2.69 -15.91 17.95
C SER A 241 1.64 -16.03 19.08
N THR A 242 0.82 -15.00 19.24
CA THR A 242 -0.23 -14.87 20.26
C THR A 242 -1.52 -14.41 19.59
N GLU A 243 -2.47 -15.33 19.43
CA GLU A 243 -3.75 -15.06 18.77
C GLU A 243 -4.78 -14.54 19.78
N LEU A 244 -5.42 -13.40 19.48
CA LEU A 244 -6.64 -12.97 20.16
C LEU A 244 -7.83 -13.74 19.59
N THR A 245 -8.42 -14.66 20.37
CA THR A 245 -9.50 -15.53 19.90
C THR A 245 -10.88 -14.91 20.15
N GLU A 246 -11.07 -14.23 21.27
CA GLU A 246 -12.37 -13.70 21.68
C GLU A 246 -12.24 -12.40 22.51
N VAL A 247 -13.12 -11.43 22.26
CA VAL A 247 -13.45 -10.40 23.26
C VAL A 247 -14.66 -10.86 24.06
N VAL A 248 -14.43 -11.34 25.28
CA VAL A 248 -15.47 -11.91 26.16
C VAL A 248 -16.45 -10.84 26.62
N HIS A 249 -15.94 -9.70 27.09
CA HIS A 249 -16.76 -8.53 27.38
C HIS A 249 -16.00 -7.22 27.23
N ARG A 250 -16.72 -6.15 26.91
CA ARG A 250 -16.20 -4.78 26.86
C ARG A 250 -17.27 -3.80 27.33
N ASN A 251 -17.07 -3.22 28.51
CA ASN A 251 -18.06 -2.37 29.18
C ASN A 251 -17.38 -1.36 30.10
N LYS A 252 -18.12 -0.67 30.98
CA LYS A 252 -17.54 0.34 31.88
C LYS A 252 -16.43 -0.22 32.79
N ARG A 253 -16.40 -1.53 33.06
CA ARG A 253 -15.38 -2.24 33.84
C ARG A 253 -14.12 -2.60 33.05
N GLY A 254 -14.01 -2.26 31.77
CA GLY A 254 -12.84 -2.60 30.95
C GLY A 254 -13.17 -3.62 29.88
N VAL A 255 -12.14 -4.32 29.41
CA VAL A 255 -12.15 -5.32 28.34
C VAL A 255 -11.56 -6.61 28.90
N LEU A 256 -12.30 -7.71 28.78
CA LEU A 256 -11.78 -9.06 29.03
C LEU A 256 -11.65 -9.77 27.69
N VAL A 257 -10.47 -10.33 27.44
CA VAL A 257 -10.14 -11.05 26.22
C VAL A 257 -9.63 -12.44 26.51
N LYS A 258 -9.68 -13.30 25.50
CA LYS A 258 -8.98 -14.58 25.48
C LYS A 258 -7.90 -14.61 24.42
N THR A 259 -6.73 -15.04 24.81
CA THR A 259 -5.57 -15.21 23.94
C THR A 259 -5.13 -16.66 23.94
N LYS A 260 -4.53 -17.12 22.86
CA LYS A 260 -3.86 -18.44 22.83
C LYS A 260 -2.48 -18.32 22.18
N PRO A 261 -1.50 -19.14 22.62
CA PRO A 261 -0.22 -19.22 21.94
C PRO A 261 -0.39 -19.89 20.57
N ARG A 262 0.48 -19.52 19.63
CA ARG A 262 0.64 -20.13 18.32
C ARG A 262 2.02 -20.75 18.22
N THR A 263 2.15 -21.88 17.53
CA THR A 263 3.45 -22.48 17.25
C THR A 263 4.08 -21.78 16.04
N PRO A 264 5.25 -21.13 16.20
CA PRO A 264 5.96 -20.53 15.09
C PRO A 264 6.33 -21.57 14.01
N VAL A 265 6.17 -21.19 12.75
CA VAL A 265 6.73 -21.94 11.60
C VAL A 265 8.06 -21.32 11.17
N GLU A 266 8.82 -22.02 10.32
CA GLU A 266 10.19 -21.65 9.94
C GLU A 266 10.33 -20.21 9.39
N ASP A 267 9.36 -19.75 8.60
CA ASP A 267 9.35 -18.40 8.03
C ASP A 267 8.53 -17.38 8.86
N GLY A 268 8.06 -17.78 10.05
CA GLY A 268 7.26 -16.96 10.96
C GLY A 268 5.82 -16.67 10.52
N HIS A 269 5.38 -17.13 9.34
CA HIS A 269 4.03 -16.89 8.80
C HIS A 269 3.05 -17.94 9.29
N ASN A 270 2.74 -17.90 10.58
CA ASN A 270 1.88 -18.88 11.23
C ASN A 270 0.54 -19.06 10.50
N PRO A 271 0.10 -20.31 10.26
CA PRO A 271 -1.12 -20.58 9.50
C PRO A 271 -2.37 -20.08 10.23
N VAL A 272 -3.31 -19.54 9.48
CA VAL A 272 -4.62 -19.11 10.01
C VAL A 272 -5.31 -20.29 10.70
N GLY A 273 -5.74 -20.08 11.95
CA GLY A 273 -6.51 -21.08 12.70
C GLY A 273 -5.75 -22.32 13.20
N GLY A 274 -4.43 -22.40 13.05
CA GLY A 274 -3.62 -23.46 13.67
C GLY A 274 -3.70 -23.50 15.21
N ASP A 275 -3.08 -24.53 15.78
CA ASP A 275 -3.06 -24.81 17.23
C ASP A 275 -4.49 -24.81 17.83
N PRO A 276 -5.41 -25.64 17.31
CA PRO A 276 -6.81 -25.64 17.72
C PRO A 276 -6.98 -26.06 19.19
N ASP A 277 -6.06 -26.87 19.71
CA ASP A 277 -6.06 -27.41 21.06
C ASP A 277 -5.24 -26.58 22.06
N ALA A 278 -4.66 -25.45 21.62
CA ALA A 278 -3.91 -24.57 22.51
C ALA A 278 -4.82 -23.96 23.58
N ILE A 279 -4.34 -23.98 24.83
CA ILE A 279 -5.10 -23.49 25.99
C ILE A 279 -5.22 -21.97 25.91
N GLU A 280 -6.46 -21.48 26.03
CA GLU A 280 -6.74 -20.05 26.09
C GLU A 280 -6.43 -19.48 27.48
N SER A 281 -5.85 -18.28 27.53
CA SER A 281 -5.68 -17.48 28.74
C SER A 281 -6.59 -16.25 28.71
N GLU A 282 -7.20 -15.95 29.86
CA GLU A 282 -8.00 -14.73 30.04
C GLU A 282 -7.15 -13.56 30.51
N GLU A 283 -7.33 -12.41 29.86
CA GLU A 283 -6.58 -11.19 30.17
C GLU A 283 -7.50 -9.97 30.24
N HIS A 284 -7.23 -9.08 31.21
CA HIS A 284 -8.00 -7.87 31.45
C HIS A 284 -7.24 -6.61 31.04
N TYR A 285 -7.92 -5.71 30.33
CA TYR A 285 -7.40 -4.43 29.84
C TYR A 285 -8.42 -3.29 30.04
N ASP A 286 -7.97 -2.04 29.99
CA ASP A 286 -8.85 -0.86 30.01
C ASP A 286 -9.37 -0.50 28.62
N GLU A 287 -8.55 -0.67 27.59
CA GLU A 287 -8.87 -0.34 26.20
C GLU A 287 -8.27 -1.39 25.27
N ILE A 288 -8.93 -1.61 24.13
CA ILE A 288 -8.42 -2.45 23.04
C ILE A 288 -8.39 -1.67 21.73
N VAL A 289 -7.32 -1.81 20.97
CA VAL A 289 -7.18 -1.29 19.60
C VAL A 289 -7.05 -2.47 18.65
N MET A 290 -8.05 -2.63 17.79
CA MET A 290 -8.07 -3.66 16.76
C MET A 290 -7.33 -3.14 15.53
N CYS A 291 -6.09 -3.59 15.33
CA CYS A 291 -5.24 -3.29 14.19
C CYS A 291 -5.21 -4.45 13.16
N VAL A 292 -6.34 -5.14 13.05
CA VAL A 292 -6.59 -6.28 12.15
C VAL A 292 -7.60 -5.89 11.06
N LEU A 293 -7.81 -6.76 10.07
CA LEU A 293 -8.81 -6.56 9.03
C LEU A 293 -10.24 -6.48 9.60
N ALA A 294 -11.14 -5.80 8.87
CA ALA A 294 -12.49 -5.51 9.35
C ALA A 294 -13.32 -6.77 9.66
N ASP A 295 -13.21 -7.80 8.83
CA ASP A 295 -13.87 -9.09 8.98
C ASP A 295 -13.31 -9.88 10.17
N THR A 296 -11.99 -9.84 10.37
CA THR A 296 -11.30 -10.42 11.53
C THR A 296 -11.75 -9.74 12.81
N ALA A 297 -11.81 -8.40 12.82
CA ALA A 297 -12.34 -7.65 13.94
C ALA A 297 -13.80 -8.00 14.25
N LYS A 298 -14.63 -8.15 13.21
CA LYS A 298 -16.04 -8.58 13.35
C LYS A 298 -16.14 -9.98 13.97
N LYS A 299 -15.29 -10.92 13.54
CA LYS A 299 -15.23 -12.29 14.07
C LYS A 299 -14.86 -12.28 15.56
N ILE A 300 -13.75 -11.64 15.90
CA ILE A 300 -13.21 -11.59 17.27
C ILE A 300 -14.18 -10.89 18.24
N LEU A 301 -14.83 -9.80 17.80
CA LEU A 301 -15.84 -9.11 18.63
C LEU A 301 -17.07 -9.99 18.91
N GLY A 302 -17.38 -10.93 18.01
CA GLY A 302 -18.42 -11.94 18.19
C GLY A 302 -19.70 -11.39 18.81
N LYS A 303 -20.12 -11.95 19.94
CA LYS A 303 -21.35 -11.58 20.67
C LYS A 303 -21.30 -10.19 21.30
N THR A 304 -20.12 -9.63 21.54
CA THR A 304 -20.00 -8.27 22.12
C THR A 304 -20.19 -7.16 21.10
N SER A 305 -20.16 -7.48 19.80
CA SER A 305 -20.43 -6.54 18.73
C SER A 305 -21.82 -5.89 18.89
N SER A 306 -21.91 -4.60 18.63
CA SER A 306 -23.18 -3.90 18.41
C SER A 306 -23.71 -4.20 17.01
N TRP A 307 -25.00 -3.94 16.79
CA TRP A 307 -25.60 -4.05 15.46
C TRP A 307 -24.87 -3.17 14.43
N ARG A 308 -24.47 -1.95 14.83
CA ARG A 308 -23.74 -1.02 13.96
C ARG A 308 -22.37 -1.55 13.58
N GLU A 309 -21.59 -2.07 14.54
CA GLU A 309 -20.29 -2.68 14.26
C GLU A 309 -20.43 -3.87 13.31
N ARG A 310 -21.38 -4.78 13.55
CA ARG A 310 -21.61 -5.92 12.64
C ARG A 310 -21.93 -5.50 11.21
N LYS A 311 -22.73 -4.44 11.06
CA LYS A 311 -23.13 -3.92 9.74
C LYS A 311 -21.95 -3.26 9.03
N VAL A 312 -21.24 -2.35 9.71
CA VAL A 312 -20.13 -1.57 9.12
C VAL A 312 -18.95 -2.48 8.81
N LEU A 313 -18.47 -3.26 9.79
CA LEU A 313 -17.35 -4.18 9.59
C LEU A 313 -17.68 -5.28 8.57
N GLY A 314 -18.94 -5.70 8.51
CA GLY A 314 -19.42 -6.70 7.55
C GLY A 314 -19.69 -6.16 6.15
N SER A 315 -19.53 -4.85 5.91
CA SER A 315 -19.71 -4.25 4.59
C SER A 315 -18.38 -4.11 3.82
N ALA A 316 -17.24 -4.32 4.48
CA ALA A 316 -15.95 -4.46 3.81
C ALA A 316 -15.96 -5.71 2.91
N THR A 317 -15.45 -5.58 1.70
CA THR A 317 -15.36 -6.67 0.72
C THR A 317 -13.89 -7.01 0.53
N PHE A 318 -13.59 -8.30 0.39
CA PHE A 318 -12.22 -8.80 0.26
C PHE A 318 -12.10 -9.73 -0.94
N SER A 319 -10.87 -9.91 -1.39
CA SER A 319 -10.46 -10.85 -2.45
C SER A 319 -9.28 -11.66 -1.93
N ASP A 320 -9.30 -12.96 -2.19
CA ASP A 320 -8.14 -13.82 -1.93
C ASP A 320 -7.28 -13.88 -3.18
N ASP A 321 -6.09 -13.27 -3.08
CA ASP A 321 -5.13 -13.14 -4.15
C ASP A 321 -3.86 -13.96 -3.79
N VAL A 322 -3.10 -14.42 -4.78
CA VAL A 322 -1.80 -15.05 -4.54
C VAL A 322 -0.71 -14.29 -5.29
N THR A 323 0.39 -13.99 -4.59
CA THR A 323 1.61 -13.50 -5.23
C THR A 323 2.61 -14.64 -5.29
N ILE A 324 3.03 -14.99 -6.51
CA ILE A 324 4.13 -15.93 -6.75
C ILE A 324 5.36 -15.10 -7.11
N THR A 325 6.39 -15.20 -6.28
CA THR A 325 7.71 -14.67 -6.56
C THR A 325 8.52 -15.70 -7.33
N HIS A 326 9.07 -15.35 -8.48
CA HIS A 326 9.83 -16.25 -9.35
C HIS A 326 10.90 -15.49 -10.13
N ASN A 327 11.81 -16.23 -10.78
CA ASN A 327 12.78 -15.66 -11.73
C ASN A 327 12.60 -16.23 -13.14
N ASP A 328 11.37 -16.62 -13.49
CA ASP A 328 11.02 -17.21 -14.77
C ASP A 328 10.91 -16.18 -15.91
N ALA A 329 12.04 -15.83 -16.50
CA ALA A 329 12.10 -14.89 -17.62
C ALA A 329 11.37 -15.38 -18.88
N ASP A 330 11.18 -16.69 -19.07
CA ASP A 330 10.46 -17.24 -20.23
C ASP A 330 8.96 -16.99 -20.09
N TYR A 331 8.42 -17.20 -18.87
CA TYR A 331 7.07 -16.77 -18.51
C TYR A 331 6.88 -15.28 -18.77
N MET A 332 7.84 -14.44 -18.33
CA MET A 332 7.76 -13.00 -18.53
C MET A 332 7.78 -12.61 -20.01
N LYS A 333 8.64 -13.21 -20.83
CA LYS A 333 8.70 -12.96 -22.29
C LYS A 333 7.42 -13.41 -23.00
N LYS A 334 6.81 -14.50 -22.54
CA LYS A 334 5.56 -15.02 -23.09
C LYS A 334 4.38 -14.10 -22.79
N TYR A 335 4.25 -13.66 -21.53
CA TYR A 335 3.04 -13.00 -21.06
C TYR A 335 3.11 -11.47 -21.04
N TYR A 336 4.29 -10.87 -21.06
CA TYR A 336 4.46 -9.41 -20.92
C TYR A 336 5.36 -8.77 -21.98
N GLU A 337 5.23 -7.45 -22.15
CA GLU A 337 6.13 -6.64 -22.98
C GLU A 337 7.25 -6.03 -22.13
N ASN A 338 8.40 -6.71 -22.14
CA ASN A 338 9.52 -6.38 -21.27
C ASN A 338 10.54 -5.43 -21.94
N PHE A 339 10.51 -5.33 -23.27
CA PHE A 339 11.55 -4.65 -24.04
C PHE A 339 10.93 -3.65 -25.01
N TYR A 340 11.69 -2.63 -25.36
CA TYR A 340 11.29 -1.71 -26.43
C TYR A 340 11.25 -2.45 -27.77
N ASP A 341 10.15 -2.32 -28.49
CA ASP A 341 9.97 -2.83 -29.85
C ASP A 341 9.58 -1.68 -30.79
N GLU A 342 10.49 -1.34 -31.70
CA GLU A 342 10.28 -0.25 -32.67
C GLU A 342 9.06 -0.50 -33.56
N LYS A 343 8.67 -1.76 -33.78
CA LYS A 343 7.50 -2.10 -34.61
C LYS A 343 6.17 -1.74 -33.94
N LYS A 344 6.13 -1.65 -32.61
CA LYS A 344 4.92 -1.30 -31.83
C LYS A 344 4.86 0.18 -31.49
N ALA A 345 5.93 0.92 -31.78
CA ALA A 345 6.09 2.32 -31.44
C ALA A 345 5.62 3.23 -32.59
N VAL A 346 4.94 4.32 -32.25
CA VAL A 346 4.48 5.30 -33.26
C VAL A 346 5.19 6.64 -33.10
N LYS A 347 5.55 7.28 -34.20
CA LYS A 347 6.31 8.54 -34.15
C LYS A 347 5.43 9.74 -33.78
N THR A 348 4.14 9.68 -34.07
CA THR A 348 3.23 10.80 -33.84
C THR A 348 1.92 10.37 -33.18
N LEU A 349 1.33 11.28 -32.40
CA LEU A 349 0.01 11.15 -31.78
C LEU A 349 -0.87 12.37 -32.09
N GLY A 350 -2.08 12.42 -31.54
CA GLY A 350 -2.99 13.55 -31.69
C GLY A 350 -3.86 13.47 -32.93
N LYS A 351 -4.59 14.56 -33.22
CA LYS A 351 -5.56 14.56 -34.33
C LYS A 351 -4.80 14.57 -35.66
N LYS A 352 -4.84 13.44 -36.38
CA LYS A 352 -4.08 13.23 -37.63
C LYS A 352 -2.55 13.18 -37.44
N GLY A 353 -2.06 12.78 -36.26
CA GLY A 353 -0.62 12.58 -36.04
C GLY A 353 0.18 13.88 -36.00
N GLU A 354 -0.39 14.95 -35.43
CA GLU A 354 0.20 16.29 -35.39
C GLU A 354 1.23 16.51 -34.26
N VAL A 355 1.29 15.61 -33.27
CA VAL A 355 2.20 15.68 -32.12
C VAL A 355 3.39 14.76 -32.38
N ASP A 356 4.61 15.30 -32.42
CA ASP A 356 5.83 14.50 -32.55
C ASP A 356 6.27 13.93 -31.20
N GLU A 357 6.53 12.63 -31.16
CA GLU A 357 6.90 11.87 -29.97
C GLU A 357 8.30 11.23 -30.08
N SER A 358 9.09 11.68 -31.06
CA SER A 358 10.42 11.14 -31.38
C SER A 358 11.37 11.13 -30.17
N SER A 359 11.26 12.10 -29.27
CA SER A 359 12.08 12.19 -28.05
C SER A 359 11.82 11.04 -27.08
N ARG A 360 10.56 10.64 -26.90
CA ARG A 360 10.18 9.51 -26.04
C ARG A 360 10.60 8.18 -26.66
N LEU A 361 10.54 8.06 -27.98
CA LEU A 361 11.07 6.89 -28.69
C LEU A 361 12.58 6.75 -28.49
N ALA A 362 13.33 7.85 -28.64
CA ALA A 362 14.77 7.86 -28.42
C ALA A 362 15.13 7.49 -26.97
N PHE A 363 14.39 8.01 -25.99
CA PHE A 363 14.57 7.61 -24.59
C PHE A 363 14.28 6.12 -24.36
N ALA A 364 13.17 5.60 -24.89
CA ALA A 364 12.72 4.24 -24.63
C ALA A 364 13.65 3.16 -25.17
N LYS A 365 14.36 3.42 -26.28
CA LYS A 365 15.32 2.49 -26.89
C LYS A 365 16.33 1.93 -25.88
N ASP A 366 16.85 2.81 -25.01
CA ASP A 366 17.89 2.44 -24.05
C ASP A 366 17.40 2.39 -22.59
N ASN A 367 16.20 2.92 -22.30
CA ASN A 367 15.74 3.15 -20.92
C ASN A 367 14.37 2.55 -20.59
N PHE A 368 13.69 1.87 -21.53
CA PHE A 368 12.42 1.21 -21.23
C PHE A 368 12.65 -0.01 -20.34
N ARG A 369 12.28 0.16 -19.06
CA ARG A 369 12.52 -0.77 -17.95
C ARG A 369 11.27 -0.82 -17.08
N PRO A 370 10.18 -1.47 -17.56
CA PRO A 370 8.93 -1.51 -16.81
C PRO A 370 9.14 -2.20 -15.46
N MET A 371 8.60 -1.56 -14.43
CA MET A 371 8.60 -2.02 -13.04
C MET A 371 7.30 -2.76 -12.71
N TYR A 372 6.23 -2.39 -13.42
CA TYR A 372 4.89 -2.94 -13.25
C TYR A 372 4.35 -3.39 -14.59
N TYR A 373 3.61 -4.49 -14.55
CA TYR A 373 2.94 -5.07 -15.68
C TYR A 373 1.49 -5.34 -15.33
N ILE A 374 0.58 -4.99 -16.23
CA ILE A 374 -0.81 -5.40 -16.15
C ILE A 374 -1.19 -6.02 -17.49
N ARG A 375 -1.60 -7.28 -17.46
CA ARG A 375 -2.08 -8.01 -18.63
C ARG A 375 -3.55 -8.37 -18.42
N MET A 376 -4.31 -8.37 -19.51
CA MET A 376 -5.66 -8.91 -19.53
C MET A 376 -5.64 -10.36 -20.06
N TYR A 377 -6.59 -11.19 -19.64
CA TYR A 377 -6.72 -12.53 -20.20
C TYR A 377 -7.38 -12.49 -21.58
N ASP A 378 -6.89 -13.29 -22.51
CA ASP A 378 -7.37 -13.28 -23.90
C ASP A 378 -8.81 -13.80 -24.03
N ASP A 379 -9.25 -14.67 -23.12
CA ASP A 379 -10.61 -15.22 -23.08
C ASP A 379 -11.61 -14.31 -22.35
N ASP A 380 -11.15 -13.41 -21.48
CA ASP A 380 -11.96 -12.39 -20.82
C ASP A 380 -11.14 -11.13 -20.50
N LEU A 381 -11.24 -10.14 -21.37
CA LEU A 381 -10.53 -8.86 -21.22
C LEU A 381 -10.87 -8.13 -19.92
N SER A 382 -12.01 -8.42 -19.29
CA SER A 382 -12.40 -7.78 -18.02
C SER A 382 -11.64 -8.31 -16.80
N LYS A 383 -10.81 -9.33 -17.00
CA LYS A 383 -9.95 -9.94 -15.99
C LYS A 383 -8.50 -9.60 -16.31
N LEU A 384 -7.75 -9.32 -15.26
CA LEU A 384 -6.33 -9.00 -15.36
C LEU A 384 -5.47 -9.84 -14.42
N GLU A 385 -4.21 -9.94 -14.81
CA GLU A 385 -3.06 -10.41 -14.05
C GLU A 385 -2.11 -9.23 -13.87
N MET A 386 -1.45 -9.16 -12.72
CA MET A 386 -0.47 -8.11 -12.44
C MET A 386 0.89 -8.75 -12.21
N CYS A 387 1.96 -8.06 -12.57
CA CYS A 387 3.31 -8.47 -12.20
C CYS A 387 4.17 -7.26 -11.83
N PHE A 388 5.09 -7.47 -10.89
CA PHE A 388 6.15 -6.52 -10.56
C PHE A 388 7.48 -7.11 -11.01
N ASP A 389 8.31 -6.30 -11.65
CA ASP A 389 9.74 -6.60 -11.76
C ASP A 389 10.42 -5.91 -10.58
N THR A 390 10.68 -6.69 -9.54
CA THR A 390 11.26 -6.20 -8.29
C THR A 390 12.71 -5.75 -8.49
N THR A 391 13.41 -6.29 -9.49
CA THR A 391 14.79 -5.91 -9.82
C THR A 391 14.86 -4.50 -10.41
N ASN A 392 13.90 -4.16 -11.26
CA ASN A 392 13.77 -2.79 -11.76
C ASN A 392 13.18 -1.83 -10.72
N TYR A 393 12.28 -2.30 -9.85
CA TYR A 393 11.55 -1.44 -8.93
C TYR A 393 12.27 -1.19 -7.60
N GLN A 394 12.83 -2.22 -6.96
CA GLN A 394 13.35 -2.11 -5.61
C GLN A 394 14.81 -1.63 -5.57
N SER A 395 15.14 -0.80 -4.57
CA SER A 395 16.32 0.06 -4.59
C SER A 395 17.63 -0.63 -4.19
N GLN A 396 17.57 -1.84 -3.64
CA GLN A 396 18.71 -2.66 -3.23
C GLN A 396 19.34 -3.44 -4.38
N PHE A 397 18.60 -3.65 -5.46
CA PHE A 397 19.12 -4.35 -6.64
C PHE A 397 20.14 -3.47 -7.37
N PRO A 398 21.11 -4.08 -8.08
CA PRO A 398 21.97 -3.34 -8.99
C PRO A 398 21.19 -2.66 -10.10
N ASP A 399 21.77 -1.59 -10.66
CA ASP A 399 21.17 -0.94 -11.82
C ASP A 399 21.17 -1.84 -13.05
N LYS A 400 22.19 -2.69 -13.22
CA LYS A 400 22.27 -3.62 -14.35
C LYS A 400 22.33 -5.07 -13.89
N VAL A 401 21.21 -5.76 -14.07
CA VAL A 401 21.07 -7.20 -13.82
C VAL A 401 20.56 -7.82 -15.11
N PRO A 402 21.14 -8.93 -15.61
CA PRO A 402 20.59 -9.62 -16.77
C PRO A 402 19.12 -9.98 -16.56
N PHE A 403 18.26 -9.75 -17.55
CA PHE A 403 16.82 -10.01 -17.44
C PHE A 403 16.49 -11.44 -16.97
N GLU A 404 17.29 -12.43 -17.37
CA GLU A 404 17.17 -13.84 -16.96
C GLU A 404 17.45 -14.09 -15.46
N GLN A 405 18.01 -13.10 -14.77
CA GLN A 405 18.32 -13.07 -13.35
C GLN A 405 17.41 -12.12 -12.56
N HIS A 406 16.46 -11.44 -13.21
CA HIS A 406 15.48 -10.60 -12.51
C HIS A 406 14.59 -11.44 -11.60
N VAL A 407 14.07 -10.78 -10.56
CA VAL A 407 13.07 -11.33 -9.64
C VAL A 407 11.74 -10.66 -9.90
N PHE A 408 10.73 -11.48 -10.18
CA PHE A 408 9.37 -11.07 -10.53
C PHE A 408 8.38 -11.49 -9.45
N GLN A 409 7.32 -10.71 -9.27
CA GLN A 409 6.18 -11.03 -8.42
C GLN A 409 4.91 -10.99 -9.26
N THR A 410 4.46 -12.16 -9.71
CA THR A 410 3.19 -12.28 -10.45
C THR A 410 2.04 -12.47 -9.47
N ILE A 411 0.99 -11.67 -9.62
CA ILE A 411 -0.18 -11.64 -8.76
C ILE A 411 -1.40 -12.12 -9.53
N TYR A 412 -1.99 -13.19 -9.01
CA TYR A 412 -3.24 -13.72 -9.48
C TYR A 412 -4.36 -13.33 -8.53
N LEU A 413 -5.40 -12.74 -9.12
CA LEU A 413 -6.42 -12.00 -8.38
C LEU A 413 -7.70 -12.82 -8.28
N ASN A 414 -8.30 -12.83 -7.08
CA ASN A 414 -9.57 -13.44 -6.74
C ASN A 414 -9.67 -14.93 -7.10
N LYS A 415 -9.17 -15.79 -6.20
CA LYS A 415 -9.20 -17.25 -6.37
C LYS A 415 -10.61 -17.77 -6.64
N ASP A 416 -11.58 -17.39 -5.83
CA ASP A 416 -12.91 -17.99 -5.87
C ASP A 416 -13.64 -17.73 -7.19
N ARG A 417 -13.44 -16.54 -7.78
CA ARG A 417 -14.16 -16.13 -9.00
C ARG A 417 -13.35 -16.34 -10.27
N ASP A 418 -12.04 -16.10 -10.23
CA ASP A 418 -11.24 -15.89 -11.44
C ASP A 418 -10.13 -16.95 -11.63
N ARG A 419 -9.99 -17.95 -10.74
CA ARG A 419 -8.94 -19.00 -10.82
C ARG A 419 -8.83 -19.70 -12.17
N LYS A 420 -9.95 -19.89 -12.87
CA LYS A 420 -9.99 -20.55 -14.19
C LYS A 420 -9.17 -19.84 -15.27
N HIS A 421 -8.89 -18.54 -15.08
CA HIS A 421 -8.10 -17.76 -16.01
C HIS A 421 -6.60 -17.82 -15.70
N TRP A 422 -6.24 -18.13 -14.45
CA TRP A 422 -4.87 -18.00 -13.96
C TRP A 422 -3.90 -18.89 -14.75
N THR A 423 -2.75 -18.31 -15.07
CA THR A 423 -1.61 -18.98 -15.73
C THR A 423 -0.52 -19.37 -14.72
N ASP A 424 -0.87 -19.47 -13.43
CA ASP A 424 0.03 -19.84 -12.32
C ASP A 424 0.75 -21.17 -12.55
N SER A 425 0.05 -22.12 -13.20
CA SER A 425 0.60 -23.43 -13.54
C SER A 425 1.70 -23.42 -14.62
N GLU A 426 1.86 -22.31 -15.34
CA GLU A 426 2.85 -22.17 -16.42
C GLU A 426 4.16 -21.54 -15.98
N ILE A 427 4.23 -21.04 -14.74
CA ILE A 427 5.51 -20.67 -14.14
C ILE A 427 6.29 -21.96 -13.87
N ASP A 428 7.54 -22.03 -14.34
CA ASP A 428 8.42 -23.15 -14.04
C ASP A 428 8.60 -23.26 -12.52
N LYS A 429 8.12 -24.38 -11.96
CA LYS A 429 8.15 -24.64 -10.51
C LYS A 429 9.56 -24.61 -9.93
N SER A 430 10.60 -24.90 -10.73
CA SER A 430 12.00 -24.83 -10.30
C SER A 430 12.52 -23.39 -10.18
N LYS A 431 11.81 -22.42 -10.75
CA LYS A 431 12.12 -20.99 -10.71
C LYS A 431 11.22 -20.22 -9.73
N ILE A 432 10.30 -20.88 -9.03
CA ILE A 432 9.51 -20.28 -7.97
C ILE A 432 10.38 -20.11 -6.72
N ILE A 433 10.45 -18.88 -6.23
CA ILE A 433 11.16 -18.50 -5.01
C ILE A 433 10.20 -18.60 -3.81
N ARG A 434 8.97 -18.07 -3.95
CA ARG A 434 7.97 -18.03 -2.88
C ARG A 434 6.55 -17.88 -3.42
N ALA A 435 5.55 -18.33 -2.66
CA ALA A 435 4.15 -18.00 -2.93
C ALA A 435 3.45 -17.58 -1.63
N ASP A 436 2.77 -16.43 -1.64
CA ASP A 436 2.03 -15.89 -0.50
C ASP A 436 0.58 -15.60 -0.85
N TRP A 437 -0.32 -15.96 0.06
CA TRP A 437 -1.75 -15.67 -0.05
C TRP A 437 -2.10 -14.39 0.69
N TRP A 438 -2.93 -13.56 0.06
CA TRP A 438 -3.38 -12.27 0.59
C TRP A 438 -4.88 -12.23 0.69
N HIS A 439 -5.39 -11.84 1.86
CA HIS A 439 -6.79 -11.44 2.03
C HIS A 439 -6.91 -9.92 1.86
N GLN A 440 -7.12 -9.48 0.62
CA GLN A 440 -6.97 -8.09 0.21
C GLN A 440 -8.29 -7.33 0.22
N LEU A 441 -8.30 -6.12 0.78
CA LEU A 441 -9.49 -5.25 0.77
C LEU A 441 -9.80 -4.75 -0.64
N CYS A 442 -11.06 -4.85 -1.05
CA CYS A 442 -11.55 -4.27 -2.30
C CYS A 442 -12.15 -2.87 -2.08
N HIS A 443 -11.59 -1.85 -2.73
CA HIS A 443 -12.07 -0.45 -2.71
C HIS A 443 -13.33 -0.19 -3.56
N THR A 444 -14.31 -1.09 -3.45
CA THR A 444 -15.59 -0.92 -4.15
C THR A 444 -16.38 0.28 -3.60
N TRP A 445 -17.36 0.76 -4.35
CA TRP A 445 -18.26 1.84 -3.89
C TRP A 445 -18.94 1.54 -2.55
N LYS A 446 -19.13 0.26 -2.21
CA LYS A 446 -19.67 -0.16 -0.90
C LYS A 446 -18.76 0.23 0.25
N HIS A 447 -17.44 0.17 0.07
CA HIS A 447 -16.47 0.59 1.10
C HIS A 447 -16.67 2.07 1.45
N TYR A 448 -16.75 2.93 0.44
CA TYR A 448 -16.93 4.37 0.61
C TYR A 448 -18.34 4.80 1.00
N THR A 449 -19.34 3.94 0.83
CA THR A 449 -20.73 4.22 1.23
C THR A 449 -21.08 3.69 2.62
N PHE A 450 -20.61 2.48 2.96
CA PHE A 450 -21.05 1.73 4.12
C PHE A 450 -19.99 1.52 5.19
N VAL A 451 -18.70 1.77 4.88
CA VAL A 451 -17.61 1.65 5.85
C VAL A 451 -17.07 3.02 6.24
N VAL A 452 -16.40 3.71 5.32
CA VAL A 452 -15.61 4.92 5.60
C VAL A 452 -16.42 6.01 6.33
N PRO A 453 -17.61 6.43 5.86
CA PRO A 453 -18.38 7.50 6.53
C PRO A 453 -18.90 7.11 7.91
N TRP A 454 -18.95 5.81 8.21
CA TRP A 454 -19.55 5.29 9.43
C TRP A 454 -18.53 5.02 10.54
N MET A 455 -17.22 5.09 10.24
CA MET A 455 -16.15 4.82 11.21
C MET A 455 -16.25 5.69 12.46
N MET A 456 -16.62 6.97 12.34
CA MET A 456 -16.80 7.89 13.47
C MET A 456 -17.80 7.39 14.53
N PHE A 457 -18.73 6.52 14.13
CA PHE A 457 -19.75 5.98 15.01
C PHE A 457 -19.33 4.68 15.71
N LEU A 458 -18.19 4.11 15.33
CA LEU A 458 -17.59 2.91 15.91
C LEU A 458 -16.47 3.29 16.88
N GLN A 459 -15.66 4.29 16.51
CA GLN A 459 -14.45 4.63 17.27
C GLN A 459 -14.73 5.01 18.72
N ALA A 460 -13.89 4.49 19.63
CA ALA A 460 -13.88 4.78 21.06
C ALA A 460 -15.22 4.49 21.77
N LYS A 461 -16.08 3.65 21.18
CA LYS A 461 -17.32 3.18 21.81
C LYS A 461 -17.05 1.84 22.48
N LYS A 462 -17.58 1.65 23.70
CA LYS A 462 -17.39 0.42 24.48
C LYS A 462 -15.91 -0.01 24.55
N ARG A 463 -15.01 0.95 24.71
CA ARG A 463 -13.55 0.73 24.92
C ARG A 463 -12.81 0.02 23.78
N VAL A 464 -13.32 0.10 22.54
CA VAL A 464 -12.61 -0.38 21.34
C VAL A 464 -12.31 0.77 20.39
N ARG A 465 -11.16 0.69 19.73
CA ARG A 465 -10.80 1.48 18.54
C ARG A 465 -10.40 0.54 17.42
N PHE A 466 -10.56 1.02 16.19
CA PHE A 466 -10.15 0.30 14.98
C PHE A 466 -9.09 1.12 14.26
N ALA A 467 -7.97 0.49 13.91
CA ALA A 467 -6.91 1.08 13.11
C ALA A 467 -6.49 0.09 12.03
N GLY A 468 -5.96 0.59 10.92
CA GLY A 468 -5.71 -0.19 9.72
C GLY A 468 -6.01 0.62 8.48
N SER A 469 -5.38 0.26 7.37
CA SER A 469 -5.56 0.95 6.09
C SER A 469 -7.02 0.91 5.58
N TRP A 470 -7.75 -0.16 5.92
CA TRP A 470 -9.16 -0.35 5.55
C TRP A 470 -10.12 0.69 6.12
N THR A 471 -9.70 1.52 7.09
CA THR A 471 -10.55 2.61 7.60
C THR A 471 -10.74 3.76 6.60
N LEU A 472 -9.92 3.84 5.54
CA LEU A 472 -10.05 4.84 4.48
C LEU A 472 -9.65 4.33 3.09
N VAL A 473 -8.37 3.98 2.88
CA VAL A 473 -7.82 3.48 1.61
C VAL A 473 -6.58 2.63 1.91
N ASN A 474 -6.35 1.57 1.14
CA ASN A 474 -5.33 0.56 1.41
C ASN A 474 -3.93 1.09 1.10
N ALA A 475 -3.40 1.92 2.00
CA ALA A 475 -2.08 2.51 1.92
C ALA A 475 -1.37 2.40 3.26
N HIS A 476 -0.05 2.20 3.21
CA HIS A 476 0.78 2.17 4.41
C HIS A 476 0.66 3.47 5.22
N GLU A 477 0.57 4.62 4.54
CA GLU A 477 0.34 5.93 5.16
C GLU A 477 -0.94 5.99 6.00
N VAL A 478 -2.04 5.43 5.49
CA VAL A 478 -3.30 5.39 6.24
C VAL A 478 -3.18 4.46 7.44
N ALA A 479 -2.48 3.33 7.29
CA ALA A 479 -2.25 2.42 8.41
C ALA A 479 -1.49 3.14 9.54
N ILE A 480 -0.36 3.79 9.25
CA ILE A 480 0.40 4.59 10.23
C ILE A 480 -0.48 5.70 10.83
N MET A 481 -1.12 6.53 9.99
CA MET A 481 -1.96 7.65 10.44
C MET A 481 -3.15 7.20 11.30
N SER A 482 -3.75 6.04 10.98
CA SER A 482 -4.83 5.45 11.76
C SER A 482 -4.37 4.99 13.14
N GLY A 483 -3.14 4.48 13.23
CA GLY A 483 -2.52 4.07 14.49
C GLY A 483 -2.24 5.27 15.40
N ILE A 484 -1.72 6.36 14.83
CA ILE A 484 -1.56 7.65 15.51
C ILE A 484 -2.90 8.16 16.03
N ALA A 485 -3.94 8.14 15.20
CA ALA A 485 -5.27 8.62 15.57
C ALA A 485 -5.85 7.85 16.76
N ALA A 486 -5.66 6.53 16.81
CA ALA A 486 -6.08 5.71 17.94
C ALA A 486 -5.34 6.09 19.24
N ALA A 487 -4.03 6.33 19.17
CA ALA A 487 -3.25 6.79 20.32
C ALA A 487 -3.67 8.20 20.78
N VAL A 488 -3.85 9.14 19.85
CA VAL A 488 -4.26 10.53 20.12
C VAL A 488 -5.65 10.58 20.77
N ASP A 489 -6.60 9.77 20.29
CA ASP A 489 -7.93 9.68 20.90
C ASP A 489 -7.89 9.16 22.35
N MET A 490 -6.90 8.33 22.69
CA MET A 490 -6.67 7.83 24.06
C MET A 490 -5.96 8.82 24.99
N GLY A 491 -5.43 9.93 24.44
CA GLY A 491 -4.77 10.99 25.18
C GLY A 491 -3.29 11.17 24.89
N ALA A 492 -2.71 10.41 23.95
CA ALA A 492 -1.35 10.65 23.48
C ALA A 492 -1.25 11.98 22.70
N ASP A 493 -0.02 12.45 22.51
CA ASP A 493 0.27 13.62 21.69
C ASP A 493 0.43 13.22 20.23
N TYR A 494 -0.14 14.05 19.33
CA TYR A 494 0.23 14.00 17.93
C TYR A 494 1.67 14.55 17.81
N PRO A 495 2.58 13.92 17.04
CA PRO A 495 3.98 14.31 17.04
C PRO A 495 4.20 15.78 16.67
N GLU A 496 5.03 16.47 17.45
CA GLU A 496 5.27 17.91 17.31
C GLU A 496 5.83 18.29 15.93
N ASP A 497 6.74 17.48 15.40
CA ASP A 497 7.33 17.64 14.07
C ASP A 497 6.25 17.53 12.97
N LEU A 498 5.43 16.48 13.01
CA LEU A 498 4.30 16.28 12.08
C LEU A 498 3.17 17.30 12.27
N GLU A 499 3.08 17.96 13.43
CA GLU A 499 2.17 19.10 13.63
C GLU A 499 2.69 20.38 12.95
N HIS A 500 4.00 20.49 12.72
CA HIS A 500 4.60 21.60 11.99
C HIS A 500 4.78 21.30 10.50
N ASP A 501 4.77 20.04 10.11
CA ASP A 501 4.56 19.64 8.73
C ASP A 501 3.13 19.96 8.30
N LYS A 502 2.97 21.00 7.47
CA LYS A 502 1.65 21.52 7.06
C LYS A 502 0.78 20.48 6.34
N PHE A 503 1.37 19.56 5.59
CA PHE A 503 0.63 18.56 4.81
C PHE A 503 0.25 17.37 5.68
N ALA A 504 1.20 16.87 6.48
CA ALA A 504 0.92 15.83 7.47
C ALA A 504 -0.20 16.25 8.43
N LEU A 505 -0.12 17.46 8.99
CA LEU A 505 -1.16 18.00 9.87
C LEU A 505 -2.53 18.12 9.18
N LEU A 506 -2.57 18.54 7.91
CA LEU A 506 -3.82 18.62 7.14
C LEU A 506 -4.43 17.23 6.96
N CYS A 507 -3.65 16.26 6.48
CA CYS A 507 -4.06 14.88 6.30
C CYS A 507 -4.56 14.27 7.61
N PHE A 508 -3.81 14.41 8.71
CA PHE A 508 -4.20 13.92 10.01
C PHE A 508 -5.52 14.54 10.49
N ARG A 509 -5.70 15.86 10.35
CA ARG A 509 -6.95 16.53 10.72
C ARG A 509 -8.16 16.04 9.95
N LEU A 510 -8.03 15.90 8.63
CA LEU A 510 -9.11 15.43 7.78
C LEU A 510 -9.44 13.97 8.07
N TYR A 511 -8.43 13.11 8.23
CA TYR A 511 -8.61 11.73 8.65
C TYR A 511 -9.28 11.64 10.03
N TYR A 512 -8.80 12.39 11.01
CA TYR A 512 -9.35 12.37 12.37
C TYR A 512 -10.80 12.89 12.41
N LEU A 513 -11.12 13.91 11.61
CA LEU A 513 -12.49 14.38 11.46
C LEU A 513 -13.39 13.29 10.86
N LEU A 514 -12.94 12.65 9.77
CA LEU A 514 -13.70 11.61 9.08
C LEU A 514 -13.88 10.35 9.94
N ALA A 515 -12.79 9.86 10.53
CA ALA A 515 -12.75 8.58 11.22
C ALA A 515 -13.24 8.66 12.68
N TYR A 516 -13.10 9.80 13.36
CA TYR A 516 -13.49 9.98 14.77
C TYR A 516 -14.58 11.03 14.98
N GLY A 517 -14.97 11.80 13.96
CA GLY A 517 -15.93 12.90 14.10
C GLY A 517 -15.39 14.07 14.93
N LYS A 518 -14.06 14.20 15.03
CA LYS A 518 -13.37 15.16 15.90
C LYS A 518 -12.39 16.01 15.13
N TRP A 519 -12.39 17.31 15.38
CA TRP A 519 -11.37 18.21 14.85
C TRP A 519 -10.15 18.26 15.75
N TYR A 520 -8.96 17.93 15.22
CA TYR A 520 -7.72 18.01 15.97
C TYR A 520 -7.26 19.47 16.16
N ARG A 521 -7.10 19.87 17.42
CA ARG A 521 -6.56 21.17 17.82
C ARG A 521 -5.06 21.04 18.09
N ARG A 522 -4.29 21.99 17.56
CA ARG A 522 -2.83 22.04 17.72
C ARG A 522 -2.47 22.14 19.20
N LYS A 523 -1.58 21.27 19.65
CA LYS A 523 -0.96 21.32 20.98
C LYS A 523 0.35 22.10 20.95
N PHE A 524 1.07 22.09 19.84
CA PHE A 524 2.41 22.66 19.72
C PHE A 524 2.48 23.93 18.85
N LYS A 525 1.36 24.61 18.62
CA LYS A 525 1.24 25.75 17.67
C LYS A 525 2.37 26.79 17.78
N ASP A 526 2.73 27.16 19.00
CA ASP A 526 3.68 28.25 19.28
C ASP A 526 5.07 27.73 19.67
N SER A 527 5.33 26.43 19.46
CA SER A 527 6.61 25.83 19.78
C SER A 527 7.72 26.35 18.86
N LYS A 528 8.90 26.55 19.45
CA LYS A 528 10.14 26.95 18.77
C LYS A 528 11.25 25.91 18.91
N SER A 529 10.89 24.69 19.32
CA SER A 529 11.81 23.56 19.47
C SER A 529 12.48 23.22 18.14
N GLN A 530 13.57 22.44 18.19
CA GLN A 530 14.19 21.96 16.97
C GLN A 530 13.24 21.07 16.15
N LYS A 531 12.45 20.20 16.81
CA LYS A 531 11.43 19.37 16.16
C LYS A 531 10.40 20.19 15.38
N ALA A 532 9.94 21.31 15.96
CA ALA A 532 9.02 22.22 15.30
C ALA A 532 9.65 22.86 14.05
N LYS A 533 10.91 23.28 14.13
CA LYS A 533 11.66 23.85 12.99
C LYS A 533 11.89 22.82 11.89
N ASP A 534 12.29 21.61 12.26
CA ASP A 534 12.54 20.50 11.33
C ASP A 534 11.25 20.14 10.59
N GLY A 535 10.16 19.88 11.32
CA GLY A 535 8.86 19.56 10.75
C GLY A 535 8.32 20.61 9.79
N ALA A 536 8.48 21.90 10.14
CA ALA A 536 8.10 23.02 9.28
C ALA A 536 8.88 23.05 7.94
N SER A 537 10.07 22.45 7.90
CA SER A 537 10.91 22.41 6.71
C SER A 537 10.62 21.24 5.78
N TRP A 538 9.96 20.17 6.24
CA TRP A 538 9.82 18.91 5.48
C TRP A 538 8.77 18.95 4.36
N ALA A 539 7.74 19.79 4.47
CA ALA A 539 6.67 19.87 3.49
C ALA A 539 7.01 20.81 2.32
N SER A 540 7.16 20.27 1.12
CA SER A 540 7.49 21.01 -0.10
C SER A 540 6.52 20.75 -1.25
N GLY A 541 6.75 21.36 -2.42
CA GLY A 541 5.84 21.23 -3.56
C GLY A 541 4.47 21.90 -3.36
N LEU A 542 3.54 21.63 -4.27
CA LEU A 542 2.21 22.24 -4.25
C LEU A 542 1.44 21.83 -2.99
N TYR A 543 0.92 22.81 -2.26
CA TYR A 543 0.26 22.63 -0.96
C TYR A 543 1.09 21.90 0.13
N GLY A 544 2.38 21.63 -0.10
CA GLY A 544 3.23 20.85 0.81
C GLY A 544 3.21 19.35 0.59
N SER A 545 2.63 18.84 -0.50
CA SER A 545 2.40 17.41 -0.70
C SER A 545 3.67 16.58 -0.97
N VAL A 546 4.83 17.22 -1.13
CA VAL A 546 6.09 16.52 -1.37
C VAL A 546 6.93 16.53 -0.11
N TYR A 547 7.03 15.39 0.55
CA TYR A 547 7.93 15.20 1.68
C TYR A 547 9.39 15.29 1.25
N LYS A 548 10.19 16.09 1.95
CA LYS A 548 11.64 16.20 1.79
C LYS A 548 12.40 16.13 3.12
N GLY A 549 11.79 15.47 4.11
CA GLY A 549 12.42 15.21 5.41
C GLY A 549 13.39 14.04 5.36
N PRO A 550 13.98 13.66 6.52
CA PRO A 550 15.06 12.68 6.60
C PRO A 550 14.67 11.25 6.20
N GLY A 551 13.38 10.95 6.06
CA GLY A 551 12.88 9.63 5.68
C GLY A 551 12.97 9.29 4.20
N VAL A 552 13.53 10.17 3.36
CA VAL A 552 13.70 9.96 1.92
C VAL A 552 15.10 10.41 1.51
N ALA A 553 15.79 9.58 0.72
CA ALA A 553 17.06 9.95 0.11
C ALA A 553 16.87 10.90 -1.07
N GLU A 554 17.92 11.67 -1.38
CA GLU A 554 17.92 12.59 -2.53
C GLU A 554 18.20 11.88 -3.86
N GLN A 555 18.85 10.71 -3.83
CA GLN A 555 19.34 10.00 -5.02
C GLN A 555 18.75 8.61 -5.12
N GLU A 556 18.47 8.16 -6.35
CA GLU A 556 17.99 6.80 -6.62
C GLU A 556 19.07 5.77 -6.25
N ARG A 557 18.63 4.60 -5.78
CA ARG A 557 19.50 3.46 -5.43
C ARG A 557 20.62 3.81 -4.44
N SER A 558 20.34 4.69 -3.48
CA SER A 558 21.23 4.92 -2.34
C SER A 558 21.34 3.67 -1.46
N VAL A 559 20.22 2.93 -1.30
CA VAL A 559 20.16 1.65 -0.59
C VAL A 559 21.09 0.64 -1.25
N TRP A 560 21.04 0.44 -2.57
CA TRP A 560 21.98 -0.46 -3.26
C TRP A 560 23.45 -0.17 -2.92
N ARG A 561 23.86 1.11 -2.94
CA ARG A 561 25.24 1.51 -2.62
C ARG A 561 25.62 1.21 -1.17
N GLU A 562 24.69 1.33 -0.25
CA GLU A 562 24.89 0.96 1.16
C GLU A 562 24.97 -0.56 1.31
N GLU A 563 24.10 -1.29 0.61
CA GLU A 563 24.03 -2.75 0.65
C GLU A 563 25.25 -3.41 0.01
N VAL A 564 25.85 -2.81 -1.02
CA VAL A 564 27.14 -3.26 -1.57
C VAL A 564 28.24 -3.14 -0.53
N LYS A 565 28.34 -2.00 0.17
CA LYS A 565 29.33 -1.81 1.25
C LYS A 565 29.12 -2.78 2.41
N ALA A 566 27.86 -3.12 2.70
CA ALA A 566 27.49 -4.11 3.70
C ALA A 566 27.65 -5.57 3.22
N GLY A 567 27.99 -5.81 1.94
CA GLY A 567 28.12 -7.14 1.35
C GLY A 567 26.79 -7.87 1.11
N ARG A 568 25.66 -7.16 1.19
CA ARG A 568 24.29 -7.66 0.99
C ARG A 568 23.76 -7.48 -0.44
N SER A 569 24.42 -6.66 -1.25
CA SER A 569 24.23 -6.57 -2.70
C SER A 569 25.56 -6.67 -3.45
N THR A 570 25.51 -6.97 -4.74
CA THR A 570 26.69 -6.98 -5.63
C THR A 570 26.80 -5.66 -6.41
N GLU A 571 27.94 -5.45 -7.05
CA GLU A 571 28.00 -4.53 -8.20
C GLU A 571 27.11 -5.03 -9.35
N ASN A 572 27.01 -4.24 -10.43
CA ASN A 572 26.26 -4.63 -11.63
C ASN A 572 26.67 -6.03 -12.14
N LEU A 573 25.67 -6.84 -12.49
CA LEU A 573 25.83 -8.20 -13.02
C LEU A 573 25.88 -8.23 -14.56
N ALA A 574 25.70 -7.09 -15.20
CA ALA A 574 25.81 -6.92 -16.64
C ALA A 574 26.55 -5.61 -17.01
N ASP A 575 27.34 -5.66 -18.08
CA ASP A 575 28.10 -4.51 -18.58
C ASP A 575 27.20 -3.50 -19.34
N GLY A 576 26.13 -3.98 -19.97
CA GLY A 576 25.19 -3.16 -20.75
C GLY A 576 23.97 -3.95 -21.22
N ASN A 577 23.17 -3.35 -22.10
CA ASN A 577 21.84 -3.86 -22.43
C ASN A 577 21.79 -4.94 -23.53
N ASN A 578 22.93 -5.33 -24.11
CA ASN A 578 23.04 -6.36 -25.15
C ASN A 578 22.03 -6.21 -26.32
N GLY A 579 21.75 -4.97 -26.73
CA GLY A 579 20.80 -4.65 -27.80
C GLY A 579 19.31 -4.66 -27.39
N ARG A 580 19.01 -4.80 -26.10
CA ARG A 580 17.67 -4.65 -25.51
C ARG A 580 17.56 -3.26 -24.84
N SER A 581 16.37 -2.89 -24.39
CA SER A 581 16.16 -1.69 -23.56
C SER A 581 16.54 -1.89 -22.08
N GLN A 582 16.83 -3.13 -21.67
CA GLN A 582 17.30 -3.47 -20.34
C GLN A 582 18.35 -4.59 -20.37
N PRO A 583 19.30 -4.63 -19.42
CA PRO A 583 20.42 -5.60 -19.34
C PRO A 583 20.11 -7.08 -19.52
#